data_AF-A0A1Y6KVB0-F1
#
_entry.id   AF-A0A1Y6KVB0-F1
#
_cell.length_a   1.000
_cell.length_b   1.000
_cell.length_c   1.000
_cell.angle_alpha   90.00
_cell.angle_beta   90.00
_cell.angle_gamma   90.00
#
_symmetry.space_group_name_H-M   'P 1'
#
loop_
_entity.id
_entity.type
_entity.pdbx_description
1 polymer ?
#
loop_
_entity_poly.entity_id
_entity_poly.type
_entity_poly.pdbx_seq_one_letter_code
_entity_poly.pdbx_strand_id
1 'polypeptide(L)' 'MSIRGVKQRIETIRANIEVYFWAQGLNLSFSYSIVSIEDNITAALDKADQEMYKQKNGRKNQLQEII' A
#
# COMPACT_ATOMS: atom_id res chain seq x y z
N MET A 1 11.67 -2.49 15.81
CA MET A 1 11.69 -1.86 14.46
C MET A 1 10.66 -0.73 14.47
N SER A 2 11.01 0.50 14.08
CA SER A 2 10.03 1.59 14.12
C SER A 2 9.05 1.49 12.96
N ILE A 3 7.80 1.93 13.17
CA ILE A 3 6.76 2.00 12.12
C ILE A 3 7.26 2.77 10.88
N ARG A 4 8.11 3.80 11.10
CA ARG A 4 8.77 4.57 10.06
C ARG A 4 9.71 3.72 9.21
N GLY A 5 10.50 2.85 9.83
CA GLY A 5 11.40 1.94 9.12
C GLY A 5 10.65 0.90 8.29
N VAL A 6 9.54 0.36 8.82
CA VAL A 6 8.67 -0.56 8.07
C VAL A 6 8.05 0.16 6.87
N LYS A 7 7.54 1.39 7.07
CA LYS A 7 6.99 2.22 5.99
C LYS A 7 7.99 2.44 4.87
N GLN A 8 9.22 2.84 5.20
CA GLN A 8 10.24 3.09 4.20
C GLN A 8 10.56 1.85 3.36
N ARG A 9 10.65 0.68 4.00
CA ARG A 9 10.89 -0.59 3.30
C ARG A 9 9.75 -0.96 2.36
N ILE A 10 8.51 -0.83 2.81
CA ILE A 10 7.35 -1.15 1.96
C ILE A 10 7.23 -0.16 0.79
N GLU A 11 7.52 1.13 1.01
CA GLU A 11 7.55 2.09 -0.09
C GLU A 11 8.60 1.74 -1.16
N THR A 12 9.79 1.32 -0.74
CA THR A 12 10.82 0.84 -1.67
C THR A 12 10.36 -0.39 -2.45
N ILE A 13 9.76 -1.37 -1.79
CA ILE A 13 9.23 -2.58 -2.44
C ILE A 13 8.16 -2.20 -3.45
N ARG A 14 7.18 -1.38 -3.06
CA ARG A 14 6.09 -0.90 -3.92
C ARG A 14 6.65 -0.21 -5.17
N ALA A 15 7.55 0.75 -5.00
CA ALA A 15 8.15 1.49 -6.11
C ALA A 15 8.88 0.56 -7.08
N ASN A 16 9.67 -0.39 -6.57
CA ASN A 16 10.40 -1.34 -7.42
C ASN A 16 9.46 -2.22 -8.25
N ILE A 17 8.37 -2.70 -7.66
CA ILE A 17 7.36 -3.51 -8.37
C ILE A 17 6.67 -2.66 -9.45
N GLU A 18 6.24 -1.44 -9.12
CA GLU A 18 5.59 -0.54 -10.07
C GLU A 18 6.52 -0.20 -11.26
N VAL A 19 7.81 0.09 -10.99
CA VAL A 19 8.81 0.35 -12.02
C VAL A 19 9.03 -0.87 -12.93
N TYR A 20 9.10 -2.07 -12.36
CA TYR A 20 9.24 -3.30 -13.13
C TYR A 20 8.10 -3.48 -14.14
N PHE A 21 6.86 -3.32 -13.69
CA PHE A 21 5.70 -3.48 -14.58
C PHE A 21 5.57 -2.34 -15.59
N TRP A 22 5.91 -1.11 -15.19
CA TRP A 22 5.94 0.03 -16.09
C TRP A 22 6.91 -0.20 -17.26
N ALA A 23 8.09 -0.77 -17.01
CA ALA A 23 9.05 -1.14 -18.05
C ALA A 23 8.52 -2.21 -19.03
N GLN A 24 7.54 -3.01 -18.62
CA GLN A 24 6.86 -4.00 -19.46
C GLN A 24 5.62 -3.40 -20.18
N GLY A 25 5.43 -2.08 -20.13
CA GLY A 25 4.27 -1.40 -20.71
C GLY A 25 2.97 -1.56 -19.90
N LEU A 26 3.05 -2.04 -18.67
CA LEU A 26 1.91 -2.23 -17.78
C LEU A 26 1.86 -1.13 -16.73
N ASN A 27 0.85 -0.26 -16.81
CA ASN A 27 0.64 0.80 -15.82
C ASN A 27 -0.13 0.27 -14.60
N LEU A 28 0.60 -0.30 -13.64
CA LEU A 28 0.05 -0.85 -12.40
C LEU A 28 0.40 0.05 -11.21
N SER A 29 -0.50 0.06 -10.22
CA SER A 29 -0.22 0.66 -8.91
C SER A 29 -0.64 -0.30 -7.80
N PHE A 30 0.14 -0.33 -6.72
CA PHE A 30 -0.07 -1.26 -5.62
C PHE A 30 -0.43 -0.50 -4.34
N SER A 31 -1.45 -0.99 -3.63
CA SER A 31 -1.87 -0.45 -2.33
C SER A 31 -1.44 -1.37 -1.20
N TYR A 32 -1.13 -0.80 -0.05
CA TYR A 32 -0.67 -1.50 1.15
C TYR A 32 -1.09 -0.72 2.41
N SER A 33 -1.07 -1.39 3.55
CA SER A 33 -1.24 -0.76 4.86
C SER A 33 -0.22 -1.30 5.86
N ILE A 34 -0.01 -0.54 6.94
CA ILE A 34 0.88 -0.91 8.03
C ILE A 34 0.16 -0.55 9.32
N VAL A 35 0.02 -1.54 10.21
CA VAL A 35 -0.63 -1.37 11.50
C VAL A 35 0.26 -1.92 12.60
N SER A 36 0.13 -1.35 13.79
CA SER A 36 0.71 -1.93 15.00
C SER A 36 -0.14 -3.13 15.44
N ILE A 37 0.52 -4.17 15.95
CA ILE A 37 -0.17 -5.24 16.66
C ILE A 37 -0.33 -4.74 18.10
N GLU A 38 -1.56 -4.36 18.44
CA GLU A 38 -1.92 -3.87 19.78
C GLU A 38 -2.44 -5.05 20.62
N ASP A 39 -3.68 -5.50 20.38
CA ASP A 39 -4.35 -6.47 21.25
C ASP A 39 -4.27 -7.92 20.75
N ASN A 40 -4.62 -8.16 19.48
CA ASN A 40 -4.56 -9.49 18.88
C ASN A 40 -4.28 -9.44 17.37
N ILE A 41 -3.76 -10.55 16.85
CA ILE A 41 -3.33 -10.66 15.45
C ILE A 41 -4.51 -10.54 14.47
N THR A 42 -5.65 -11.16 14.78
CA THR A 42 -6.83 -11.14 13.90
C THR A 42 -7.34 -9.71 13.69
N ALA A 43 -7.50 -8.95 14.77
CA ALA A 43 -7.90 -7.56 14.72
C ALA A 43 -6.88 -6.68 14.00
N ALA A 44 -5.58 -6.95 14.16
CA ALA A 44 -4.54 -6.26 13.41
C ALA A 44 -4.65 -6.56 11.90
N LEU A 45 -4.90 -7.80 11.51
CA LEU A 45 -5.10 -8.17 10.10
C LEU A 45 -6.34 -7.51 9.51
N ASP A 46 -7.47 -7.52 10.23
CA ASP A 46 -8.71 -6.87 9.77
C ASP A 46 -8.52 -5.35 9.60
N LYS A 47 -7.83 -4.71 10.54
CA LYS A 47 -7.50 -3.28 10.47
C LYS A 47 -6.57 -2.99 9.29
N ALA A 48 -5.57 -3.85 9.05
CA ALA A 48 -4.68 -3.73 7.91
C ALA A 48 -5.47 -3.82 6.60
N ASP A 49 -6.38 -4.78 6.47
CA ASP A 49 -7.20 -4.94 5.26
C ASP A 49 -8.06 -3.69 5.00
N GLN A 50 -8.76 -3.20 6.03
CA GLN A 50 -9.58 -1.99 5.92
C GLN A 50 -8.78 -0.76 5.49
N GLU A 51 -7.61 -0.51 6.08
CA GLU A 51 -6.76 0.63 5.73
C GLU A 51 -6.19 0.51 4.31
N MET A 52 -5.88 -0.71 3.85
CA MET A 52 -5.42 -0.96 2.48
C MET A 52 -6.54 -0.67 1.47
N TYR A 53 -7.78 -1.04 1.77
CA TYR A 53 -8.94 -0.66 0.95
C TYR A 53 -9.18 0.85 0.89
N LYS A 54 -9.02 1.57 2.01
CA LYS A 54 -9.08 3.04 2.00
C LYS A 54 -8.03 3.65 1.09
N GLN A 55 -6.78 3.18 1.20
CA GLN A 55 -5.69 3.65 0.33
C GLN A 55 -5.98 3.34 -1.15
N LYS A 56 -6.47 2.13 -1.45
CA LYS A 56 -6.87 1.72 -2.81
C LYS A 56 -7.93 2.64 -3.40
N ASN A 57 -8.95 2.98 -2.62
CA ASN A 57 -10.01 3.89 -3.06
C ASN A 57 -9.46 5.31 -3.28
N GLY A 58 -8.64 5.83 -2.37
CA GLY A 58 -8.00 7.13 -2.52
C GLY A 58 -7.17 7.24 -3.80
N ARG A 59 -6.39 6.21 -4.12
CA ARG A 59 -5.55 6.18 -5.33
C ARG A 59 -6.36 6.04 -6.62
N LYS A 60 -7.45 5.26 -6.60
CA LYS A 60 -8.36 5.19 -7.76
C LYS A 60 -9.00 6.54 -8.07
N ASN A 61 -9.42 7.28 -7.05
CA ASN A 61 -10.03 8.59 -7.22
C ASN A 61 -9.03 9.61 -7.76
N GLN A 62 -7.80 9.62 -7.25
CA GLN A 62 -6.71 10.47 -7.78
C GLN A 62 -6.39 10.17 -9.24
N LEU A 63 -6.48 8.92 -9.68
CA LEU A 63 -6.29 8.54 -11.08
C LEU A 63 -7.46 8.99 -11.98
N GLN A 64 -8.68 9.09 -11.45
CA GLN A 64 -9.83 9.62 -12.20
C GLN A 64 -9.82 11.14 -12.34
N GLU A 65 -9.26 11.86 -11.38
CA GLU A 65 -9.12 13.34 -11.43
C GLU A 65 -8.05 13.81 -12.42
N ILE A 66 -7.17 12.91 -12.89
CA ILE A 66 -6.08 13.22 -13.84
C ILE A 66 -6.51 12.96 -15.30
N ILE A 67 -7.65 12.32 -15.54
CA ILE A 67 -8.22 12.00 -16.88
C ILE A 67 -9.32 13.00 -17.22
#